data_AF-A0A917H8I1-F1
#
_entry.id   AF-A0A917H8I1-F1
#
_cell.length_a   1.000
_cell.length_b   1.000
_cell.length_c   1.000
_cell.angle_alpha   90.00
_cell.angle_beta   90.00
_cell.angle_gamma   90.00
#
_symmetry.space_group_name_H-M   'P 1'
#
loop_
_entity.id
_entity.type
_entity.pdbx_description
1 polymer ?
#
loop_
_entity_poly.entity_id
_entity_poly.type
_entity_poly.pdbx_seq_one_letter_code
_entity_poly.pdbx_strand_id
1 'polypeptide(L)'
;MDSLSYTSVASSMVILTLQPLFVMIGSFFIFKERVNKLMVLCMITAVFGSIIIAWGDIGVSREALIGDTLSLLGTISISVYMLVGQKVSHKIPANIYSIIAFFIGGSVMLIYSLMNHFSLTDYSSSDWMYFLLLALIPTIFGHFIFNLLLKSIGATTVSVGVIGEPVLAIILAYFILGEAVSSFQILGGLFTIAGMGFYFWAKTK
;
A
#
# COMPACT_ATOMS: atom_id res chain seq x y z
N MET A 1 -11.93 -0.24 0.03
CA MET A 1 -11.96 -0.41 1.50
C MET A 1 -13.18 -1.21 1.95
N ASP A 2 -14.12 -1.54 1.07
CA ASP A 2 -15.27 -2.39 1.39
C ASP A 2 -14.91 -3.74 2.01
N SER A 3 -13.71 -4.29 1.75
CA SER A 3 -13.26 -5.52 2.40
C SER A 3 -13.22 -5.44 3.92
N LEU A 4 -12.86 -4.29 4.50
CA LEU A 4 -12.77 -4.07 5.95
C LEU A 4 -14.15 -4.13 6.64
N SER A 5 -15.23 -3.98 5.87
CA SER A 5 -16.60 -4.15 6.38
C SER A 5 -16.99 -5.62 6.51
N TYR A 6 -16.26 -6.55 5.87
CA TYR A 6 -16.60 -7.98 5.80
C TYR A 6 -15.50 -8.91 6.36
N THR A 7 -14.25 -8.45 6.49
CA THR A 7 -13.15 -9.22 7.09
C THR A 7 -12.39 -8.35 8.09
N SER A 8 -11.57 -8.99 8.93
CA SER A 8 -10.75 -8.26 9.89
C SER A 8 -9.69 -7.41 9.19
N VAL A 9 -9.33 -6.29 9.82
CA VAL A 9 -8.24 -5.41 9.38
C VAL A 9 -6.96 -6.23 9.20
N ALA A 10 -6.69 -7.13 10.15
CA ALA A 10 -5.60 -8.10 10.11
C ALA A 10 -5.59 -8.97 8.84
N SER A 11 -6.70 -9.64 8.50
CA SER A 11 -6.77 -10.50 7.32
C SER A 11 -6.57 -9.72 6.02
N SER A 12 -7.23 -8.56 5.91
CA SER A 12 -7.04 -7.65 4.76
C SER A 12 -5.58 -7.21 4.60
N MET A 13 -4.93 -6.84 5.71
CA MET A 13 -3.52 -6.44 5.71
C MET A 13 -2.60 -7.58 5.29
N VAL A 14 -2.81 -8.81 5.80
CA VAL A 14 -2.02 -9.98 5.36
C VAL A 14 -2.11 -10.17 3.85
N ILE A 15 -3.31 -10.11 3.30
CA ILE A 15 -3.51 -10.27 1.85
C ILE A 15 -2.83 -9.14 1.07
N LEU A 16 -2.94 -7.90 1.56
CA LEU A 16 -2.29 -6.74 0.95
C LEU A 16 -0.76 -6.86 0.96
N THR A 17 -0.16 -7.47 1.99
CA THR A 17 1.29 -7.66 2.07
C THR A 17 1.83 -8.63 1.02
N LEU A 18 0.96 -9.36 0.32
CA LEU A 18 1.33 -10.18 -0.85
C LEU A 18 1.52 -9.34 -2.12
N GLN A 19 1.13 -8.07 -2.13
CA GLN A 19 1.32 -7.14 -3.26
C GLN A 19 2.71 -7.21 -3.90
N PRO A 20 3.84 -7.20 -3.15
CA PRO A 20 5.17 -7.23 -3.75
C PRO A 20 5.45 -8.50 -4.56
N LEU A 21 4.84 -9.62 -4.18
CA LEU A 21 4.96 -10.88 -4.93
C LEU A 21 4.23 -10.79 -6.27
N PHE A 22 3.01 -10.26 -6.29
CA PHE A 22 2.26 -10.04 -7.53
C PHE A 22 2.96 -9.04 -8.45
N VAL A 23 3.45 -7.93 -7.89
CA VAL A 23 4.23 -6.94 -8.63
C VAL A 23 5.51 -7.55 -9.19
N MET A 24 6.26 -8.33 -8.41
CA MET A 24 7.47 -9.01 -8.88
C MET A 24 7.19 -9.95 -10.06
N ILE A 25 6.16 -10.79 -9.95
CA ILE A 25 5.75 -11.71 -11.01
C ILE A 25 5.36 -10.94 -12.28
N GLY A 26 4.53 -9.90 -12.13
CA GLY A 26 4.13 -9.06 -13.26
C GLY A 26 5.30 -8.32 -13.89
N SER A 27 6.23 -7.80 -13.09
CA SER A 27 7.45 -7.13 -13.56
C SER A 27 8.36 -8.08 -14.33
N PHE A 28 8.48 -9.33 -13.90
CA PHE A 28 9.23 -10.36 -14.62
C PHE A 28 8.63 -10.61 -16.02
N PHE A 29 7.31 -10.71 -16.16
CA PHE A 29 6.68 -10.95 -17.46
C PHE A 29 6.66 -9.71 -18.38
N ILE A 30 6.39 -8.53 -17.83
CA ILE A 30 6.18 -7.30 -18.62
C ILE A 30 7.50 -6.60 -18.93
N PHE A 31 8.38 -6.47 -17.93
CA PHE A 31 9.63 -5.72 -18.03
C PHE A 31 10.87 -6.61 -18.12
N LYS A 32 10.70 -7.94 -18.02
CA LYS A 32 11.82 -8.91 -17.95
C LYS A 32 12.79 -8.60 -16.81
N GLU A 33 12.30 -7.96 -15.75
CA GLU A 33 13.10 -7.64 -14.56
C GLU A 33 13.49 -8.95 -13.86
N ARG A 34 14.80 -9.16 -13.66
CA ARG A 34 15.30 -10.33 -12.95
C ARG A 34 15.65 -9.95 -11.52
N VAL A 35 15.04 -10.65 -10.58
CA VAL A 35 15.29 -10.52 -9.15
C VAL A 35 16.21 -11.66 -8.72
N ASN A 36 17.28 -11.34 -7.98
CA ASN A 36 18.20 -12.35 -7.46
C ASN A 36 17.49 -13.18 -6.36
N LYS A 37 17.87 -14.46 -6.21
CA LYS A 37 17.36 -15.34 -5.15
C LYS A 37 17.50 -14.73 -3.75
N LEU A 38 18.60 -14.00 -3.50
CA LEU A 38 18.81 -13.28 -2.25
C LEU A 38 17.72 -12.23 -2.01
N MET A 39 17.40 -11.43 -3.03
CA MET A 39 16.35 -10.41 -2.94
C MET A 39 14.97 -11.04 -2.75
N VAL A 40 14.68 -12.16 -3.41
CA VAL A 40 13.43 -12.91 -3.18
C VAL A 40 13.32 -13.36 -1.72
N LEU A 41 14.42 -13.88 -1.14
CA LEU A 41 14.44 -14.29 0.26
C LEU A 41 14.18 -13.09 1.19
N CYS A 42 14.85 -11.97 0.96
CA CYS A 42 14.63 -10.73 1.72
C CYS A 42 13.19 -10.22 1.64
N MET A 43 12.58 -10.28 0.45
CA MET A 43 11.17 -9.92 0.24
C MET A 43 10.25 -10.84 1.04
N ILE A 44 10.46 -12.16 0.98
CA ILE A 44 9.67 -13.13 1.75
C ILE A 44 9.80 -12.86 3.25
N THR A 45 11.01 -12.56 3.74
CA THR A 45 11.23 -12.19 5.15
C THR A 45 10.45 -10.94 5.53
N ALA A 46 10.43 -9.91 4.66
CA ALA A 46 9.68 -8.69 4.93
C ALA A 46 8.17 -8.93 4.98
N VAL A 47 7.64 -9.70 4.02
CA VAL A 47 6.22 -10.12 4.00
C VAL A 47 5.88 -10.89 5.26
N PHE A 48 6.74 -11.83 5.66
CA PHE A 48 6.54 -12.62 6.89
C PHE A 48 6.48 -11.74 8.15
N GLY A 49 7.34 -10.74 8.26
CA GLY A 49 7.27 -9.75 9.34
C GLY A 49 5.94 -9.02 9.39
N SER A 50 5.43 -8.60 8.24
CA SER A 50 4.13 -7.92 8.17
C SER A 50 2.95 -8.85 8.50
N ILE A 51 3.06 -10.14 8.20
CA ILE A 51 2.08 -11.14 8.62
C ILE A 51 2.07 -11.29 10.15
N ILE A 52 3.24 -11.29 10.80
CA ILE A 52 3.33 -11.33 12.27
C ILE A 52 2.67 -10.09 12.89
N ILE A 53 2.89 -8.91 12.30
CA ILE A 53 2.23 -7.67 12.75
C ILE A 53 0.71 -7.83 12.72
N ALA A 54 0.17 -8.30 11.59
CA ALA A 54 -1.26 -8.51 11.43
C ALA A 54 -1.81 -9.64 12.33
N TRP A 55 -0.99 -10.64 12.66
CA TRP A 55 -1.38 -11.74 13.55
C TRP A 55 -1.71 -11.27 14.98
N GLY A 56 -1.09 -10.18 15.43
CA GLY A 56 -1.35 -9.60 16.74
C GLY A 56 -2.77 -9.03 16.93
N ASP A 57 -3.55 -8.91 15.84
CA ASP A 57 -4.86 -8.25 15.79
C ASP A 57 -5.97 -9.15 15.20
N ILE A 58 -5.84 -10.47 15.34
CA ILE A 58 -6.81 -11.43 14.75
C ILE A 58 -8.13 -11.44 15.53
N GLY A 59 -9.15 -10.81 14.94
CA GLY A 59 -10.56 -11.19 15.13
C GLY A 59 -11.01 -12.16 14.03
N VAL A 60 -11.49 -13.35 14.38
CA VAL A 60 -12.01 -14.33 13.42
C VAL A 60 -13.51 -14.10 13.23
N SER A 61 -13.93 -13.53 12.09
CA SER A 61 -15.34 -13.41 11.69
C SER A 61 -15.71 -14.43 10.61
N ARG A 62 -16.99 -14.85 10.59
CA ARG A 62 -17.56 -15.82 9.63
C ARG A 62 -17.84 -15.21 8.25
N GLU A 63 -17.92 -13.89 8.13
CA GLU A 63 -18.01 -13.18 6.83
C GLU A 63 -16.65 -13.01 6.10
N ALA A 64 -15.55 -13.48 6.72
CA ALA A 64 -14.18 -13.21 6.29
C ALA A 64 -13.88 -13.57 4.83
N LEU A 65 -14.50 -14.62 4.26
CA LEU A 65 -14.21 -15.07 2.89
C LEU A 65 -14.53 -14.02 1.81
N ILE A 66 -15.58 -13.22 2.00
CA ILE A 66 -15.96 -12.16 1.05
C ILE A 66 -14.96 -11.02 1.15
N GLY A 67 -14.63 -10.58 2.38
CA GLY A 67 -13.64 -9.53 2.60
C GLY A 67 -12.24 -9.93 2.16
N ASP A 68 -11.86 -11.20 2.32
CA ASP A 68 -10.57 -11.73 1.87
C ASP A 68 -10.48 -11.74 0.34
N THR A 69 -11.56 -12.16 -0.34
CA THR A 69 -11.65 -12.12 -1.81
C THR A 69 -11.55 -10.69 -2.33
N LEU A 70 -12.27 -9.74 -1.70
CA LEU A 70 -12.21 -8.32 -2.04
C LEU A 70 -10.80 -7.75 -1.80
N SER A 71 -10.15 -8.13 -0.70
CA SER A 71 -8.76 -7.73 -0.39
C SER A 71 -7.78 -8.28 -1.43
N LEU A 72 -7.97 -9.51 -1.88
CA LEU A 72 -7.14 -10.12 -2.92
C LEU A 72 -7.33 -9.40 -4.26
N LEU A 73 -8.57 -9.12 -4.66
CA LEU A 73 -8.87 -8.34 -5.85
C LEU A 73 -8.28 -6.94 -5.75
N GLY A 74 -8.36 -6.28 -4.59
CA GLY A 74 -7.71 -5.01 -4.32
C GLY A 74 -6.20 -5.08 -4.47
N THR A 75 -5.57 -6.12 -3.92
CA THR A 75 -4.13 -6.39 -3.99
C THR A 75 -3.66 -6.61 -5.43
N ILE A 76 -4.43 -7.35 -6.23
CA ILE A 76 -4.14 -7.55 -7.66
C ILE A 76 -4.31 -6.22 -8.41
N SER A 77 -5.37 -5.47 -8.10
CA SER A 77 -5.68 -4.19 -8.76
C SER A 77 -4.58 -3.16 -8.52
N ILE A 78 -4.11 -3.00 -7.28
CA ILE A 78 -3.00 -2.10 -6.96
C ILE A 78 -1.69 -2.57 -7.61
N SER A 79 -1.46 -3.89 -7.68
CA SER A 79 -0.29 -4.45 -8.35
C SER A 79 -0.30 -4.14 -9.86
N VAL A 80 -1.44 -4.31 -10.52
CA VAL A 80 -1.63 -3.94 -11.93
C VAL A 80 -1.46 -2.42 -12.12
N TYR A 81 -2.04 -1.61 -11.23
CA TYR A 81 -1.87 -0.16 -11.25
C TYR A 81 -0.40 0.24 -11.18
N MET A 82 0.40 -0.37 -10.29
CA MET A 82 1.84 -0.11 -10.20
C MET A 82 2.59 -0.50 -11.46
N LEU A 83 2.27 -1.66 -12.06
CA LEU A 83 2.91 -2.12 -13.29
C LEU A 83 2.58 -1.21 -14.48
N VAL A 84 1.31 -0.81 -14.61
CA VAL A 84 0.87 0.16 -15.63
C VAL A 84 1.52 1.52 -15.36
N GLY A 85 1.54 1.97 -14.11
CA GLY A 85 2.18 3.20 -13.67
C GLY A 85 3.65 3.23 -14.05
N GLN A 86 4.41 2.15 -13.81
CA GLN A 86 5.80 2.03 -14.24
C GLN A 86 5.91 2.19 -15.76
N LYS A 87 5.11 1.44 -16.53
CA LYS A 87 5.14 1.49 -18.00
C LYS A 87 4.83 2.88 -18.56
N VAL A 88 3.87 3.59 -17.96
CA VAL A 88 3.43 4.92 -18.39
C VAL A 88 4.37 6.02 -17.92
N SER A 89 4.95 5.90 -16.72
CA SER A 89 5.90 6.87 -16.15
C SER A 89 7.17 7.08 -16.99
N HIS A 90 7.55 6.09 -17.81
CA HIS A 90 8.64 6.21 -18.77
C HIS A 90 8.26 7.02 -20.02
N LYS A 91 6.97 7.15 -20.35
CA LYS A 91 6.47 7.82 -21.55
C LYS A 91 5.93 9.23 -21.29
N ILE A 92 5.43 9.47 -20.09
CA ILE A 92 4.75 10.71 -19.71
C ILE A 92 5.40 11.29 -18.45
N PRO A 93 5.59 12.63 -18.38
CA PRO A 93 6.00 13.29 -17.14
C PRO A 93 5.10 12.95 -15.95
N ALA A 94 5.70 12.73 -14.77
CA ALA A 94 4.99 12.28 -13.57
C ALA A 94 3.87 13.24 -13.12
N ASN A 95 4.02 14.55 -13.37
CA ASN A 95 3.00 15.56 -13.10
C ASN A 95 1.74 15.36 -13.96
N ILE A 96 1.90 15.13 -15.28
CA ILE A 96 0.77 14.91 -16.20
C ILE A 96 0.03 13.62 -15.84
N TYR A 97 0.78 12.56 -15.55
CA TYR A 97 0.20 11.30 -15.09
C TYR A 97 -0.62 11.48 -13.80
N SER A 98 -0.07 12.20 -12.81
CA SER A 98 -0.75 12.43 -11.53
C SER A 98 -2.01 13.27 -11.70
N ILE A 99 -1.99 14.32 -12.54
CA ILE A 99 -3.18 15.13 -12.83
C ILE A 99 -4.30 14.29 -13.45
N ILE A 100 -3.99 13.45 -14.44
CA ILE A 100 -4.99 12.59 -15.08
C ILE A 100 -5.54 11.57 -14.08
N ALA A 101 -4.66 10.93 -13.30
CA ALA A 101 -5.06 9.95 -12.30
C ALA A 101 -5.96 10.57 -11.22
N PHE A 102 -5.61 11.75 -10.72
CA PHE A 102 -6.42 12.47 -9.73
C PHE A 102 -7.74 12.96 -10.29
N PHE A 103 -7.76 13.44 -11.54
CA PHE A 103 -9.00 13.85 -12.19
C PHE A 103 -9.95 12.67 -12.35
N ILE A 104 -9.47 11.54 -12.88
CA ILE A 104 -10.28 10.32 -13.03
C ILE A 104 -10.75 9.82 -11.67
N GLY A 105 -9.85 9.70 -10.69
CA GLY A 105 -10.17 9.23 -9.34
C GLY A 105 -11.19 10.13 -8.64
N GLY A 106 -11.01 11.45 -8.72
CA GLY A 106 -11.92 12.44 -8.17
C GLY A 106 -13.30 12.41 -8.86
N SER A 107 -13.34 12.29 -10.19
CA SER A 107 -14.62 12.16 -10.92
C SER A 107 -15.36 10.88 -10.58
N VAL A 108 -14.67 9.74 -10.49
CA VAL A 108 -15.27 8.46 -10.09
C VAL A 108 -15.84 8.53 -8.68
N MET A 109 -15.07 9.09 -7.74
CA MET A 109 -15.53 9.28 -6.35
C MET A 109 -16.70 10.26 -6.24
N LEU A 110 -16.70 11.34 -7.02
CA LEU A 110 -17.80 12.28 -7.07
C LEU A 110 -19.09 11.62 -7.58
N ILE A 111 -19.00 10.86 -8.69
CA ILE A 111 -20.14 10.11 -9.23
C ILE A 111 -20.66 9.11 -8.20
N TYR A 112 -19.77 8.36 -7.56
CA TYR A 112 -20.14 7.42 -6.50
C TYR A 112 -20.85 8.11 -5.33
N SER A 113 -20.33 9.27 -4.88
CA SER A 113 -20.93 10.06 -3.81
C SER A 113 -22.34 10.54 -4.16
N LEU A 114 -22.53 11.03 -5.39
CA LEU A 114 -23.82 11.48 -5.89
C LEU A 114 -24.83 10.33 -6.01
N MET A 115 -24.40 9.16 -6.49
CA MET A 115 -25.24 7.97 -6.62
C MET A 115 -25.72 7.43 -5.27
N ASN A 116 -24.92 7.58 -4.21
CA ASN A 116 -25.26 7.13 -2.86
C ASN A 116 -25.88 8.24 -1.99
N HIS A 117 -26.13 9.43 -2.57
CA HIS A 117 -26.68 10.59 -1.87
C HIS A 117 -25.89 11.03 -0.63
N PHE A 118 -24.56 10.82 -0.63
CA PHE A 118 -23.72 11.36 0.43
C PHE A 118 -23.62 12.88 0.31
N SER A 119 -23.69 13.57 1.45
CA SER A 119 -23.54 15.03 1.49
C SER A 119 -22.13 15.42 1.09
N LEU A 120 -21.99 16.41 0.21
CA LEU A 120 -20.68 16.91 -0.24
C LEU A 120 -20.15 18.05 0.64
N THR A 121 -21.02 18.67 1.45
CA THR A 121 -20.68 19.91 2.15
C THR A 121 -21.06 19.91 3.62
N ASP A 122 -21.88 18.96 4.07
CA ASP A 122 -22.36 18.87 5.45
C ASP A 122 -21.31 18.17 6.34
N TYR A 123 -20.15 18.81 6.45
CA TYR A 123 -19.02 18.37 7.26
C TYR A 123 -18.57 19.48 8.20
N SER A 124 -17.98 19.12 9.34
CA SER A 124 -17.50 20.11 10.30
C SER A 124 -16.34 20.93 9.72
N SER A 125 -16.12 22.15 10.22
CA SER A 125 -15.01 22.99 9.76
C SER A 125 -13.63 22.33 9.98
N SER A 126 -13.49 21.47 11.00
CA SER A 126 -12.29 20.66 11.23
C SER A 126 -12.08 19.59 10.16
N ASP A 127 -13.14 19.00 9.62
CA ASP A 127 -13.02 17.94 8.60
C ASP A 127 -12.44 18.47 7.30
N TRP A 128 -12.79 19.70 6.92
CA TRP A 128 -12.21 20.38 5.77
C TRP A 128 -10.69 20.56 5.89
N MET A 129 -10.18 20.79 7.10
CA MET A 129 -8.73 20.83 7.33
C MET A 129 -8.11 19.45 7.07
N TYR A 130 -8.72 18.37 7.57
CA TYR A 130 -8.23 17.01 7.32
C TYR A 130 -8.31 16.62 5.84
N PHE A 131 -9.37 16.98 5.12
CA PHE A 131 -9.48 16.76 3.68
C PHE A 131 -8.39 17.48 2.91
N LEU A 132 -8.11 18.74 3.27
CA LEU A 132 -7.05 19.53 2.65
C LEU A 132 -5.67 18.93 2.94
N LEU A 133 -5.41 18.50 4.18
CA LEU A 133 -4.17 17.82 4.54
C LEU A 133 -4.00 16.49 3.79
N LEU A 134 -5.05 15.68 3.67
CA LEU A 134 -5.04 14.42 2.91
C LEU A 134 -4.81 14.66 1.40
N ALA A 135 -5.41 15.71 0.84
CA ALA A 135 -5.22 16.06 -0.56
C ALA A 135 -3.77 16.53 -0.84
N LEU A 136 -3.20 17.35 0.04
CA LEU A 136 -1.86 17.90 -0.20
C LEU A 136 -0.74 16.90 0.15
N ILE A 137 -0.82 16.24 1.30
CA ILE A 137 0.29 15.47 1.88
C ILE A 137 0.37 14.06 1.29
N PRO A 138 -0.48 13.09 1.66
CA PRO A 138 -0.35 11.73 1.11
C PRO A 138 -0.76 11.66 -0.36
N THR A 139 -1.72 12.49 -0.80
CA THR A 139 -2.22 12.39 -2.18
C THR A 139 -1.28 13.07 -3.17
N ILE A 140 -1.19 14.40 -3.20
CA ILE A 140 -0.36 15.09 -4.21
C ILE A 140 1.13 14.82 -3.98
N PHE A 141 1.64 15.13 -2.78
CA PHE A 141 3.07 15.00 -2.50
C PHE A 141 3.52 13.53 -2.44
N GLY A 142 2.76 12.69 -1.74
CA GLY A 142 3.04 11.25 -1.65
C GLY A 142 3.04 10.55 -3.00
N HIS A 143 1.99 10.72 -3.83
CA HIS A 143 1.97 10.08 -5.16
C HIS A 143 3.00 10.67 -6.12
N PHE A 144 3.38 11.94 -5.98
CA PHE A 144 4.45 12.51 -6.78
C PHE A 144 5.78 11.78 -6.52
N ILE A 145 6.17 11.62 -5.25
CA ILE A 145 7.36 10.85 -4.87
C ILE A 145 7.22 9.39 -5.30
N PHE A 146 6.06 8.77 -5.08
CA PHE A 146 5.79 7.40 -5.47
C PHE A 146 6.01 7.19 -6.98
N ASN A 147 5.48 8.08 -7.81
CA ASN A 147 5.62 8.00 -9.27
C ASN A 147 7.06 8.26 -9.74
N LEU A 148 7.80 9.14 -9.05
CA LEU A 148 9.23 9.33 -9.31
C LEU A 148 10.02 8.05 -9.01
N LEU A 149 9.79 7.42 -7.85
CA LEU A 149 10.44 6.17 -7.47
C LEU A 149 10.05 5.03 -8.41
N LEU A 150 8.79 4.96 -8.81
CA LEU A 150 8.29 3.96 -9.74
C LEU A 150 9.03 4.01 -11.09
N LYS A 151 9.33 5.23 -11.54
CA LYS A 151 10.12 5.49 -12.75
C LYS A 151 11.61 5.16 -12.57
N SER A 152 12.19 5.45 -11.40
CA SER A 152 13.65 5.36 -11.19
C SER A 152 14.13 3.99 -10.74
N ILE A 153 13.42 3.31 -9.83
CA ILE A 153 13.85 2.05 -9.20
C ILE A 153 12.92 0.86 -9.49
N GLY A 154 11.82 1.09 -10.22
CA GLY A 154 10.90 0.07 -10.70
C GLY A 154 9.85 -0.39 -9.68
N ALA A 155 8.74 -0.97 -10.17
CA ALA A 155 7.59 -1.33 -9.35
C ALA A 155 7.93 -2.36 -8.27
N THR A 156 8.79 -3.34 -8.58
CA THR A 156 9.20 -4.39 -7.65
C THR A 156 9.93 -3.81 -6.43
N THR A 157 10.82 -2.84 -6.63
CA THR A 157 11.56 -2.21 -5.52
C THR A 157 10.65 -1.30 -4.71
N VAL A 158 9.78 -0.53 -5.37
CA VAL A 158 8.82 0.35 -4.70
C VAL A 158 7.84 -0.45 -3.84
N SER A 159 7.31 -1.58 -4.35
CA SER A 159 6.35 -2.39 -3.60
C SER A 159 6.96 -3.01 -2.34
N VAL A 160 8.24 -3.37 -2.34
CA VAL A 160 8.93 -3.81 -1.11
C VAL A 160 9.02 -2.69 -0.07
N GLY A 161 9.21 -1.45 -0.50
CA GLY A 161 9.18 -0.28 0.39
C GLY A 161 7.83 -0.05 1.06
N VAL A 162 6.73 -0.34 0.34
CA VAL A 162 5.36 -0.22 0.85
C VAL A 162 5.09 -1.16 2.03
N ILE A 163 5.77 -2.31 2.13
CA ILE A 163 5.66 -3.21 3.30
C ILE A 163 6.11 -2.50 4.60
N GLY A 164 6.91 -1.44 4.51
CA GLY A 164 7.31 -0.63 5.66
C GLY A 164 6.19 0.24 6.26
N GLU A 165 5.09 0.49 5.52
CA GLU A 165 3.97 1.30 5.98
C GLU A 165 3.38 0.88 7.33
N PRO A 166 3.04 -0.40 7.58
CA PRO A 166 2.51 -0.84 8.88
C PRO A 166 3.49 -0.55 10.03
N VAL A 167 4.81 -0.66 9.80
CA VAL A 167 5.81 -0.35 10.84
C VAL A 167 5.79 1.13 11.17
N LEU A 168 5.74 2.00 10.15
CA LEU A 168 5.65 3.43 10.35
C LEU A 168 4.33 3.81 11.05
N ALA A 169 3.22 3.18 10.67
CA ALA A 169 1.92 3.40 11.29
C ALA A 169 1.95 3.05 12.79
N ILE A 170 2.54 1.92 13.17
CA ILE A 170 2.70 1.52 14.58
C ILE A 170 3.53 2.55 15.36
N ILE A 171 4.64 3.02 14.78
CA ILE A 171 5.51 4.03 15.42
C ILE A 171 4.72 5.34 15.63
N LEU A 172 3.99 5.79 14.61
CA LEU A 172 3.19 7.01 14.70
C LEU A 172 2.03 6.85 15.68
N ALA A 173 1.34 5.72 15.71
CA ALA A 173 0.26 5.43 16.67
C ALA A 173 0.77 5.47 18.12
N TYR A 174 1.95 4.90 18.39
CA TYR A 174 2.58 4.99 19.70
C TYR A 174 2.86 6.44 20.13
N PHE A 175 3.45 7.26 19.25
CA PHE A 175 3.85 8.64 19.60
C PHE A 175 2.69 9.65 19.59
N ILE A 176 1.76 9.52 18.65
CA ILE A 176 0.68 10.50 18.42
C ILE A 176 -0.58 10.12 19.20
N LEU A 177 -0.94 8.83 19.21
CA LEU A 177 -2.17 8.33 19.82
C LEU A 177 -1.95 7.75 21.22
N GLY A 178 -0.69 7.51 21.61
CA GLY A 178 -0.36 6.90 22.90
C GLY A 178 -0.74 5.43 23.01
N GLU A 179 -0.92 4.74 21.87
CA GLU A 179 -1.29 3.33 21.84
C GLU A 179 -0.15 2.43 22.30
N ALA A 180 -0.47 1.37 23.05
CA ALA A 180 0.53 0.39 23.46
C ALA A 180 0.95 -0.51 22.29
N VAL A 181 2.26 -0.72 22.12
CA VAL A 181 2.80 -1.60 21.09
C VAL A 181 2.86 -3.04 21.59
N SER A 182 2.26 -3.97 20.85
CA SER A 182 2.27 -5.38 21.18
C SER A 182 3.60 -6.06 20.84
N SER A 183 3.93 -7.15 21.53
CA SER A 183 5.13 -7.94 21.23
C SER A 183 5.15 -8.47 19.79
N PHE A 184 3.98 -8.76 19.21
CA PHE A 184 3.85 -9.17 17.81
C PHE A 184 4.17 -8.03 16.85
N GLN A 185 3.71 -6.81 17.14
CA GLN A 185 4.02 -5.61 16.37
C GLN A 185 5.53 -5.29 16.39
N ILE A 186 6.19 -5.44 17.55
CA ILE A 186 7.64 -5.26 17.68
C ILE A 186 8.38 -6.32 16.85
N LEU A 187 8.07 -7.61 17.08
CA LEU A 187 8.75 -8.71 16.41
C LEU A 187 8.56 -8.63 14.89
N GLY A 188 7.32 -8.52 14.44
CA GLY A 188 7.00 -8.43 13.04
C GLY A 188 7.59 -7.17 12.39
N GLY A 189 7.59 -6.03 13.08
CA GLY A 189 8.25 -4.81 12.62
C GLY A 189 9.76 -4.99 12.41
N LEU A 190 10.45 -5.69 13.32
CA LEU A 190 11.87 -6.01 13.16
C LEU A 190 12.13 -6.89 11.93
N PHE A 191 11.33 -7.94 11.72
CA PHE A 191 11.44 -8.79 10.53
C PHE A 191 11.18 -8.00 9.23
N THR A 192 10.17 -7.13 9.23
CA THR A 192 9.84 -6.28 8.08
C THR A 192 10.98 -5.34 7.72
N ILE A 193 11.50 -4.59 8.70
CA ILE A 193 12.59 -3.63 8.48
C ILE A 193 13.88 -4.34 8.09
N ALA A 194 14.21 -5.47 8.73
CA ALA A 194 15.40 -6.25 8.39
C ALA A 194 15.31 -6.80 6.96
N GLY A 195 14.20 -7.45 6.60
CA GLY A 195 13.97 -7.98 5.25
C GLY A 195 14.03 -6.89 4.19
N MET A 196 13.36 -5.76 4.42
CA MET A 196 13.38 -4.59 3.52
C MET A 196 14.79 -3.99 3.40
N GLY A 197 15.50 -3.80 4.52
CA GLY A 197 16.86 -3.25 4.54
C GLY A 197 17.86 -4.13 3.79
N PHE A 198 17.82 -5.44 4.02
CA PHE A 198 18.66 -6.39 3.28
C PHE A 198 18.29 -6.46 1.80
N TYR A 199 17.01 -6.32 1.45
CA TYR A 199 16.57 -6.26 0.05
C TYR A 199 17.21 -5.05 -0.67
N PHE A 200 17.14 -3.86 -0.09
CA PHE A 200 17.70 -2.65 -0.68
C PHE A 200 19.24 -2.69 -0.75
N TRP A 201 19.89 -3.25 0.27
CA TRP A 201 21.33 -3.49 0.24
C TRP A 201 21.74 -4.50 -0.84
N ALA A 202 20.99 -5.57 -1.03
CA ALA A 202 21.25 -6.56 -2.08
C ALA A 202 21.00 -6.02 -3.50
N LYS A 203 20.10 -5.05 -3.67
CA LYS A 203 19.83 -4.39 -4.96
C LYS A 203 20.93 -3.40 -5.37
N THR A 204 21.60 -2.80 -4.39
CA THR A 204 22.64 -1.78 -4.62
C THR A 204 24.03 -2.38 -4.89
N LYS A 205 24.22 -3.67 -4.60
CA LYS A 205 25.40 -4.45 -5.01
C LYS A 205 25.23 -5.02 -6.42
#